data_AF-A0A355RDA5-F1
#
_entry.id   AF-A0A355RDA5-F1
#
_cell.length_a   1.000
_cell.length_b   1.000
_cell.length_c   1.000
_cell.angle_alpha   90.00
_cell.angle_beta   90.00
_cell.angle_gamma   90.00
#
_symmetry.space_group_name_H-M   'P 1'
#
loop_
_entity.id
_entity.type
_entity.pdbx_description
1 polymer ?
#
loop_
_entity_poly.entity_id
_entity_poly.type
_entity_poly.pdbx_seq_one_letter_code
_entity_poly.pdbx_strand_id
1 'polypeptide(L)'
;LLKTKNGVRIINCARGGLVDETALSELLQSGHIAGAAFDVFAVEPAIENPLFNLPNVVCTPHLGAATTEAQENVALQVAEQMSDYLLTGTVSNALNMPSVTAEEAKVMGPWLLLAGHLGNFIGQLTDEPIKAVNILYDGSVSKMNLDALN
;
A
#
# COMPACT_ATOMS: atom_id res chain seq x y z
N LEU A 1 20.70 11.66 -0.23
CA LEU A 1 21.85 10.96 0.39
C LEU A 1 22.97 11.91 0.82
N LEU A 2 23.44 12.86 -0.01
CA LEU A 2 24.57 13.76 0.35
C LEU A 2 24.43 14.60 1.64
N LYS A 3 23.20 14.86 2.11
CA LYS A 3 22.95 15.60 3.35
C LYS A 3 23.12 14.76 4.62
N THR A 4 23.32 13.45 4.51
CA THR A 4 23.50 12.59 5.68
C THR A 4 24.86 12.83 6.31
N LYS A 5 24.99 12.50 7.60
CA LYS A 5 26.29 12.44 8.27
C LYS A 5 27.17 11.36 7.60
N ASN A 6 28.47 11.63 7.54
CA ASN A 6 29.46 10.65 7.07
C ASN A 6 29.45 9.41 7.98
N GLY A 7 29.56 8.23 7.38
CA GLY A 7 29.56 6.95 8.09
C GLY A 7 28.19 6.46 8.53
N VAL A 8 27.09 7.06 8.05
CA VAL A 8 25.72 6.55 8.30
C VAL A 8 25.52 5.18 7.67
N ARG A 9 24.54 4.41 8.18
CA ARG A 9 24.06 3.16 7.58
C ARG A 9 22.61 3.32 7.15
N ILE A 10 22.24 2.74 6.00
CA ILE A 10 20.90 2.87 5.42
C ILE A 10 20.23 1.50 5.32
N ILE A 11 19.00 1.40 5.79
CA ILE A 11 18.22 0.17 5.75
C ILE A 11 16.93 0.43 4.97
N ASN A 12 16.61 -0.42 3.99
CA ASN A 12 15.34 -0.39 3.27
C ASN A 12 14.74 -1.79 3.15
N CYS A 13 13.70 -2.04 3.94
CA CYS A 13 12.84 -3.23 3.85
C CYS A 13 11.38 -2.84 3.60
N ALA A 14 11.13 -1.66 3.04
CA ALA A 14 9.78 -1.09 2.90
C ALA A 14 9.27 -1.16 1.46
N ARG A 15 9.90 -0.41 0.54
CA ARG A 15 9.55 -0.43 -0.89
C ARG A 15 10.77 -0.15 -1.76
N GLY A 16 10.86 -0.83 -2.89
CA GLY A 16 11.82 -0.55 -3.94
C GLY A 16 11.76 0.91 -4.40
N GLY A 17 12.92 1.50 -4.71
CA GLY A 17 13.00 2.87 -5.23
C GLY A 17 12.82 4.00 -4.20
N LEU A 18 12.60 3.72 -2.91
CA LEU A 18 12.63 4.74 -1.86
C LEU A 18 14.02 5.39 -1.71
N VAL A 19 15.07 4.64 -2.04
CA VAL A 19 16.44 5.10 -2.09
C VAL A 19 16.96 4.83 -3.49
N ASP A 20 17.61 5.83 -4.09
CA ASP A 20 18.32 5.68 -5.36
C ASP A 20 19.52 4.74 -5.16
N GLU A 21 19.43 3.55 -5.74
CA GLU A 21 20.39 2.45 -5.58
C GLU A 21 21.73 2.73 -6.26
N THR A 22 21.72 3.47 -7.38
CA THR A 22 22.93 3.90 -8.07
C THR A 22 23.68 4.94 -7.23
N ALA A 23 22.98 5.98 -6.77
CA ALA A 23 23.57 7.00 -5.91
C ALA A 23 24.04 6.43 -4.57
N LEU A 24 23.34 5.43 -4.03
CA LEU A 24 23.77 4.72 -2.83
C LEU A 24 25.05 3.92 -3.07
N SER A 25 25.16 3.18 -4.17
CA SER A 25 26.35 2.41 -4.54
C SER A 25 27.60 3.31 -4.63
N GLU A 26 27.49 4.46 -5.30
CA GLU A 26 28.57 5.45 -5.39
C GLU A 26 29.01 5.96 -4.01
N LEU A 27 28.05 6.27 -3.14
CA LEU A 27 28.34 6.80 -1.80
C LEU A 27 28.87 5.75 -0.82
N LEU A 28 28.53 4.47 -1.01
CA LEU A 28 29.15 3.35 -0.31
C LEU A 28 30.61 3.18 -0.73
N GLN A 29 30.90 3.22 -2.03
CA GLN A 29 32.26 3.09 -2.56
C GLN A 29 33.15 4.27 -2.18
N SER A 30 32.60 5.50 -2.15
CA SER A 30 33.33 6.70 -1.68
C SER A 30 33.62 6.72 -0.18
N GLY A 31 32.97 5.85 0.61
CA GLY A 31 33.06 5.82 2.07
C GLY A 31 32.21 6.86 2.81
N HIS A 32 31.40 7.65 2.11
CA HIS A 32 30.42 8.56 2.74
C HIS A 32 29.37 7.78 3.55
N ILE A 33 28.94 6.63 3.02
CA ILE A 33 28.02 5.71 3.69
C ILE A 33 28.82 4.49 4.15
N ALA A 34 28.70 4.14 5.43
CA ALA A 34 29.46 3.03 6.02
C ALA A 34 28.92 1.66 5.60
N GLY A 35 27.62 1.55 5.32
CA GLY A 35 27.00 0.31 4.86
C GLY A 35 25.51 0.43 4.60
N ALA A 36 24.92 -0.60 4.00
CA ALA A 36 23.49 -0.64 3.73
C ALA A 36 22.90 -2.06 3.93
N ALA A 37 21.59 -2.14 4.18
CA ALA A 37 20.86 -3.40 4.20
C ALA A 37 19.52 -3.26 3.47
N PHE A 38 19.31 -4.04 2.41
CA PHE A 38 18.15 -3.91 1.51
C PHE A 38 17.45 -5.24 1.33
N ASP A 39 16.13 -5.25 1.47
CA ASP A 39 15.28 -6.41 1.18
C ASP A 39 14.44 -6.22 -0.10
N VAL A 40 14.33 -4.98 -0.57
CA VAL A 40 13.45 -4.58 -1.68
C VAL A 40 14.23 -3.73 -2.68
N PHE A 41 13.90 -3.86 -3.96
CA PHE A 41 14.64 -3.20 -5.05
C PHE A 41 13.69 -2.49 -6.01
N ALA A 42 14.16 -1.44 -6.67
CA ALA A 42 13.35 -0.66 -7.61
C ALA A 42 12.81 -1.52 -8.76
N VAL A 43 13.59 -2.51 -9.21
CA VAL A 43 13.17 -3.53 -10.19
C VAL A 43 13.34 -4.90 -9.57
N GLU A 44 12.28 -5.69 -9.58
CA GLU A 44 12.26 -7.07 -9.11
C GLU A 44 11.71 -8.01 -10.21
N PRO A 45 12.30 -9.20 -10.42
CA PRO A 45 13.43 -9.79 -9.68
C PRO A 45 14.76 -9.04 -9.87
N ALA A 46 15.44 -8.75 -8.76
CA ALA A 46 16.72 -8.04 -8.77
C ALA A 46 17.85 -9.02 -9.13
N ILE A 47 18.13 -9.17 -10.42
CA ILE A 47 19.19 -10.05 -10.94
C ILE A 47 20.52 -9.32 -11.11
N GLU A 48 20.48 -8.04 -11.47
CA GLU A 48 21.63 -7.19 -11.71
C GLU A 48 21.40 -5.87 -10.98
N ASN A 49 21.96 -5.74 -9.77
CA ASN A 49 21.80 -4.54 -8.95
C ASN A 49 23.17 -3.96 -8.55
N PRO A 50 23.37 -2.63 -8.61
CA PRO A 50 24.65 -2.00 -8.27
C PRO A 50 25.05 -2.12 -6.80
N LEU A 51 24.12 -2.56 -5.93
CA LEU A 51 24.38 -2.83 -4.52
C LEU A 51 24.95 -4.23 -4.27
N PHE A 52 24.84 -5.15 -5.25
CA PHE A 52 25.35 -6.51 -5.11
C PHE A 52 26.88 -6.54 -5.11
N ASN A 53 27.45 -7.51 -4.38
CA ASN A 53 28.88 -7.72 -4.20
C ASN A 53 29.64 -6.58 -3.48
N LEU A 54 28.95 -5.54 -3.00
CA LEU A 54 29.56 -4.55 -2.13
C LEU A 54 29.77 -5.17 -0.72
N PRO A 55 30.99 -5.15 -0.17
CA PRO A 55 31.32 -5.87 1.06
C PRO A 55 30.64 -5.30 2.31
N ASN A 56 30.14 -4.07 2.24
CA ASN A 56 29.42 -3.38 3.30
C ASN A 56 27.90 -3.30 3.05
N VAL A 57 27.38 -4.15 2.17
CA VAL A 57 25.94 -4.26 1.89
C VAL A 57 25.43 -5.65 2.18
N VAL A 58 24.28 -5.72 2.86
CA VAL A 58 23.51 -6.94 3.05
C VAL A 58 22.26 -6.85 2.18
N CYS A 59 22.04 -7.86 1.34
CA CYS A 59 20.83 -7.95 0.51
C CYS A 59 20.07 -9.23 0.83
N THR A 60 18.75 -9.14 0.92
CA THR A 60 17.83 -10.29 0.98
C THR A 60 16.78 -10.18 -0.14
N PRO A 61 16.33 -11.30 -0.73
CA PRO A 61 15.41 -11.27 -1.86
C PRO A 61 13.95 -11.16 -1.41
N HIS A 62 13.53 -9.98 -0.94
CA HIS A 62 12.14 -9.67 -0.56
C HIS A 62 11.54 -10.65 0.43
N LEU A 63 12.24 -10.86 1.55
CA LEU A 63 11.91 -11.82 2.58
C LEU A 63 11.08 -11.24 3.74
N GLY A 64 10.76 -9.95 3.73
CA GLY A 64 10.08 -9.27 4.83
C GLY A 64 8.78 -9.93 5.30
N ALA A 65 8.04 -10.60 4.41
CA ALA A 65 6.83 -11.36 4.71
C ALA A 65 6.98 -12.88 4.51
N ALA A 66 8.19 -13.37 4.24
CA ALA A 66 8.48 -14.78 3.94
C ALA A 66 8.70 -15.62 5.20
N THR A 67 7.85 -15.45 6.22
CA THR A 67 7.84 -16.27 7.44
C THR A 67 6.61 -17.16 7.48
N THR A 68 6.72 -18.33 8.11
CA THR A 68 5.60 -19.27 8.25
C THR A 68 4.40 -18.61 8.91
N GLU A 69 4.63 -17.84 9.97
CA GLU A 69 3.60 -17.16 10.74
C GLU A 69 2.89 -16.08 9.92
N ALA A 70 3.63 -15.32 9.10
CA ALA A 70 3.02 -14.31 8.24
C ALA A 70 2.17 -14.96 7.13
N GLN A 71 2.69 -16.03 6.51
CA GLN A 71 1.97 -16.75 5.47
C GLN A 71 0.71 -17.45 6.03
N GLU A 72 0.77 -18.03 7.23
CA GLU A 72 -0.39 -18.64 7.90
C GLU A 72 -1.47 -17.61 8.21
N ASN A 73 -1.09 -16.47 8.79
CA ASN A 73 -2.06 -15.40 9.09
C ASN A 73 -2.74 -14.86 7.82
N VAL A 74 -1.99 -14.67 6.73
CA VAL A 74 -2.55 -14.25 5.44
C VAL A 74 -3.51 -15.32 4.90
N ALA A 75 -3.13 -16.60 4.98
CA ALA A 75 -3.98 -17.70 4.51
C ALA A 75 -5.30 -17.78 5.29
N LEU A 76 -5.25 -17.66 6.62
CA LEU A 76 -6.44 -17.62 7.48
C LEU A 76 -7.32 -16.42 7.14
N GLN A 77 -6.74 -15.22 7.05
CA GLN A 77 -7.49 -14.00 6.73
C GLN A 77 -8.22 -14.13 5.39
N VAL A 78 -7.56 -14.61 4.34
CA VAL A 78 -8.19 -14.78 3.02
C VAL A 78 -9.27 -15.86 3.06
N ALA A 79 -9.04 -16.96 3.78
CA ALA A 79 -10.04 -18.03 3.91
C ALA A 79 -11.30 -17.56 4.65
N GLU A 80 -11.14 -16.79 5.73
CA GLU A 80 -12.24 -16.17 6.48
C GLU A 80 -13.03 -15.20 5.61
N GLN A 81 -12.34 -14.29 4.90
CA GLN A 81 -12.99 -13.35 3.98
C GLN A 81 -13.79 -14.04 2.87
N MET A 82 -13.25 -15.13 2.31
CA MET A 82 -13.95 -15.93 1.31
C MET A 82 -15.17 -16.64 1.91
N SER A 83 -15.04 -17.19 3.11
CA SER A 83 -16.15 -17.84 3.83
C SER A 83 -17.27 -16.84 4.14
N ASP A 84 -16.93 -15.66 4.67
CA ASP A 84 -17.88 -14.60 5.00
C ASP A 84 -18.66 -14.15 3.77
N TYR A 85 -17.97 -13.95 2.65
CA TYR A 85 -18.61 -13.60 1.39
C TYR A 85 -19.56 -14.70 0.89
N LEU A 86 -19.12 -15.96 0.87
CA LEU A 86 -19.91 -17.06 0.32
C LEU A 86 -21.12 -17.43 1.19
N LEU A 87 -20.99 -17.34 2.52
CA LEU A 87 -22.04 -17.73 3.45
C LEU A 87 -23.02 -16.58 3.72
N THR A 88 -22.49 -15.39 3.92
CA THR A 88 -23.30 -14.24 4.37
C THR A 88 -23.46 -13.21 3.28
N GLY A 89 -22.46 -13.01 2.43
CA GLY A 89 -22.36 -11.90 1.46
C GLY A 89 -21.56 -10.70 1.99
N THR A 90 -20.91 -10.83 3.15
CA THR A 90 -20.09 -9.77 3.76
C THR A 90 -18.77 -9.63 3.01
N VAL A 91 -18.38 -8.38 2.72
CA VAL A 91 -17.12 -8.04 2.04
C VAL A 91 -16.29 -7.17 2.97
N SER A 92 -15.04 -7.55 3.21
CA SER A 92 -14.09 -6.79 4.03
C SER A 92 -12.72 -6.73 3.37
N ASN A 93 -11.99 -5.63 3.58
CA ASN A 93 -10.66 -5.33 2.99
C ASN A 93 -10.56 -5.58 1.47
N ALA A 94 -11.67 -5.44 0.73
CA ALA A 94 -11.63 -5.50 -0.72
C ALA A 94 -10.99 -4.23 -1.28
N LEU A 95 -10.08 -4.40 -2.23
CA LEU A 95 -9.37 -3.26 -2.87
C LEU A 95 -10.29 -2.44 -3.79
N ASN A 96 -11.35 -3.06 -4.30
CA ASN A 96 -12.21 -2.52 -5.35
C ASN A 96 -13.65 -2.29 -4.88
N MET A 97 -13.94 -2.50 -3.59
CA MET A 97 -15.26 -2.32 -3.02
C MET A 97 -15.12 -1.95 -1.54
N PRO A 98 -15.93 -1.01 -1.03
CA PRO A 98 -15.92 -0.70 0.39
C PRO A 98 -16.35 -1.90 1.23
N SER A 99 -15.91 -1.91 2.49
CA SER A 99 -16.29 -2.97 3.42
C SER A 99 -17.75 -2.81 3.84
N VAL A 100 -18.58 -3.78 3.50
CA VAL A 100 -20.03 -3.77 3.77
C VAL A 100 -20.51 -5.18 4.13
N THR A 101 -21.47 -5.24 5.04
CA THR A 101 -22.22 -6.47 5.32
C THR A 101 -23.18 -6.79 4.17
N ALA A 102 -23.69 -8.01 4.14
CA ALA A 102 -24.65 -8.42 3.12
C ALA A 102 -26.01 -7.70 3.18
N GLU A 103 -26.45 -7.32 4.39
CA GLU A 103 -27.67 -6.55 4.57
C GLU A 103 -27.47 -5.12 4.04
N GLU A 104 -26.32 -4.52 4.32
CA GLU A 104 -25.92 -3.23 3.78
C GLU A 104 -25.80 -3.26 2.26
N ALA A 105 -25.13 -4.26 1.69
CA ALA A 105 -24.95 -4.39 0.24
C ALA A 105 -26.29 -4.36 -0.53
N LYS A 106 -27.36 -4.95 0.03
CA LYS A 106 -28.70 -4.95 -0.59
C LYS A 106 -29.32 -3.57 -0.72
N VAL A 107 -29.03 -2.66 0.20
CA VAL A 107 -29.64 -1.31 0.25
C VAL A 107 -28.68 -0.21 -0.19
N MET A 108 -27.38 -0.42 -0.07
CA MET A 108 -26.34 0.57 -0.33
C MET A 108 -25.89 0.63 -1.79
N GLY A 109 -26.16 -0.39 -2.60
CA GLY A 109 -25.74 -0.45 -4.01
C GLY A 109 -26.01 0.84 -4.82
N PRO A 110 -27.23 1.41 -4.81
CA PRO A 110 -27.52 2.67 -5.51
C PRO A 110 -26.72 3.87 -4.97
N TRP A 111 -26.47 3.92 -3.66
CA TRP A 111 -25.76 5.01 -3.01
C TRP A 111 -24.26 4.97 -3.29
N LEU A 112 -23.68 3.77 -3.33
CA LEU A 112 -22.29 3.53 -3.74
C LEU A 112 -22.05 4.02 -5.18
N LEU A 113 -22.96 3.69 -6.10
CA LEU A 113 -22.89 4.16 -7.47
C LEU A 113 -23.03 5.68 -7.57
N LEU A 114 -23.97 6.27 -6.81
CA LEU A 114 -24.16 7.71 -6.78
C LEU A 114 -22.92 8.45 -6.24
N ALA A 115 -22.33 7.98 -5.14
CA ALA A 115 -21.10 8.54 -4.57
C ALA A 115 -19.95 8.51 -5.60
N GLY A 116 -19.77 7.37 -6.29
CA GLY A 116 -18.78 7.23 -7.36
C GLY A 116 -19.03 8.20 -8.53
N HIS A 117 -20.28 8.38 -8.95
CA HIS A 117 -20.62 9.34 -10.01
C HIS A 117 -20.36 10.79 -9.59
N LEU A 118 -20.71 11.17 -8.36
CA LEU A 118 -20.46 12.52 -7.84
C LEU A 118 -18.95 12.81 -7.73
N GLY A 119 -18.17 11.86 -7.24
CA GLY A 119 -16.70 11.97 -7.19
C GLY A 119 -16.08 12.13 -8.57
N ASN A 120 -16.48 11.30 -9.53
CA ASN A 120 -16.03 11.40 -10.93
C ASN A 120 -16.43 12.73 -11.57
N PHE A 121 -17.63 13.23 -11.28
CA PHE A 121 -18.12 14.50 -11.80
C PHE A 121 -17.31 15.68 -11.26
N ILE A 122 -17.12 15.75 -9.94
CA ILE A 122 -16.34 16.83 -9.30
C ILE A 122 -14.88 16.78 -9.74
N GLY A 123 -14.29 15.59 -9.83
CA GLY A 123 -12.91 15.42 -10.30
C GLY A 123 -12.67 15.93 -11.72
N GLN A 124 -13.68 15.85 -12.59
CA GLN A 124 -13.61 16.41 -13.94
C GLN A 124 -13.86 17.93 -14.00
N LEU A 125 -14.50 18.51 -12.99
CA LEU A 125 -14.77 19.95 -12.91
C LEU A 125 -13.67 20.73 -12.18
N THR A 126 -12.68 20.05 -11.62
CA THR A 126 -11.65 20.70 -10.80
C THR A 126 -10.31 20.68 -11.54
N ASP A 127 -9.80 21.87 -11.89
CA ASP A 127 -8.50 22.04 -12.54
C ASP A 127 -7.34 22.18 -11.54
N GLU A 128 -7.66 22.41 -10.26
CA GLU A 128 -6.69 22.55 -9.17
C GLU A 128 -6.65 21.31 -8.26
N PRO A 129 -5.54 21.07 -7.53
CA PRO A 129 -5.47 19.98 -6.56
C PRO A 129 -6.55 20.10 -5.47
N ILE A 130 -7.38 19.06 -5.32
CA ILE A 130 -8.38 18.96 -4.26
C ILE A 130 -7.68 18.86 -2.90
N LYS A 131 -7.94 19.82 -2.00
CA LYS A 131 -7.36 19.85 -0.64
C LYS A 131 -8.22 19.19 0.42
N ALA A 132 -9.53 19.15 0.20
CA ALA A 132 -10.50 18.56 1.10
C ALA A 132 -11.78 18.20 0.31
N VAL A 133 -12.45 17.14 0.73
CA VAL A 133 -13.77 16.73 0.26
C VAL A 133 -14.71 16.71 1.46
N ASN A 134 -15.81 17.45 1.39
CA ASN A 134 -16.85 17.43 2.42
C ASN A 134 -18.09 16.75 1.83
N ILE A 135 -18.49 15.62 2.41
CA ILE A 135 -19.67 14.87 1.98
C ILE A 135 -20.76 15.11 3.03
N LEU A 136 -21.92 15.59 2.58
CA LEU A 136 -23.08 15.82 3.41
C LEU A 136 -24.11 14.73 3.13
N TYR A 137 -24.56 14.08 4.20
CA TYR A 137 -25.55 13.00 4.15
C TYR A 137 -26.85 13.48 4.78
N ASP A 138 -27.99 13.25 4.12
CA ASP A 138 -29.31 13.62 4.62
C ASP A 138 -30.35 12.52 4.35
N GLY A 139 -31.45 12.52 5.11
CA GLY A 139 -32.51 11.54 4.97
C GLY A 139 -32.08 10.13 5.38
N SER A 140 -32.56 9.11 4.67
CA SER A 140 -32.32 7.70 5.02
C SER A 140 -30.86 7.28 4.92
N VAL A 141 -30.08 7.90 4.02
CA VAL A 141 -28.66 7.55 3.82
C VAL A 141 -27.79 7.98 5.00
N SER A 142 -28.19 9.02 5.75
CA SER A 142 -27.46 9.49 6.95
C SER A 142 -27.37 8.46 8.09
N LYS A 143 -28.15 7.38 8.00
CA LYS A 143 -28.17 6.28 8.98
C LYS A 143 -27.50 4.99 8.47
N MET A 144 -26.94 5.02 7.26
CA MET A 144 -26.24 3.88 6.65
C MET A 144 -24.75 3.89 7.03
N ASN A 145 -24.00 2.89 6.57
CA ASN A 145 -22.54 2.84 6.69
C ASN A 145 -21.91 3.95 5.83
N LEU A 146 -21.66 5.11 6.45
CA LEU A 146 -21.11 6.28 5.76
C LEU A 146 -19.66 6.09 5.34
N ASP A 147 -18.90 5.25 6.06
CA ASP A 147 -17.50 4.95 5.71
C ASP A 147 -17.41 4.22 4.36
N ALA A 148 -18.43 3.43 4.02
CA ALA A 148 -18.52 2.80 2.70
C ALA A 148 -18.92 3.74 1.57
N LEU A 149 -19.42 4.95 1.87
CA LEU A 149 -19.86 5.94 0.87
C LEU A 149 -18.82 7.04 0.61
N ASN A 150 -17.74 7.07 1.39
CA ASN A 150 -16.61 7.98 1.26
C ASN A 150 -15.54 7.42 0.32
#